data_AF-A0A369MRB3-F1
#
_entry.id   AF-A0A369MRB3-F1
#
_cell.length_a   1.000
_cell.length_b   1.000
_cell.length_c   1.000
_cell.angle_alpha   90.00
_cell.angle_beta   90.00
_cell.angle_gamma   90.00
#
_symmetry.space_group_name_H-M   'P 1'
#
loop_
_entity.id
_entity.type
_entity.pdbx_description
1 polymer ?
#
loop_
_entity_poly.entity_id
_entity_poly.type
_entity_poly.pdbx_seq_one_letter_code
_entity_poly.pdbx_strand_id
1 'polypeptide(L)'
;MSESEKSVTEAASAAFEGVEGAVGLGVDIVEIARMRRILERTPSFREKVFSEEERSYCESTANPEVHYATRFAAKEAVLKALGTGFSRGIANHDVEVRRNAKGRPFVVLHGRAKEVADERGVRELPLSLSYTHTDAVACALAITEESVRAQEERVNPMEELAKQFKEARSLLDEMDAPKKASEDPAN
;
A
#
# COMPACT_ATOMS: atom_id res chain seq x y z
N MET A 1 -4.18 -19.47 33.80
CA MET A 1 -4.67 -18.68 32.65
C MET A 1 -6.03 -19.23 32.30
N SER A 2 -7.08 -18.42 32.46
CA SER A 2 -8.46 -18.85 32.33
C SER A 2 -8.82 -19.13 30.87
N GLU A 3 -9.82 -19.98 30.61
CA GLU A 3 -10.32 -20.27 29.26
C GLU A 3 -10.75 -19.00 28.50
N SER A 4 -11.14 -17.96 29.23
CA SER A 4 -11.44 -16.63 28.68
C SER A 4 -10.23 -15.90 28.09
N GLU A 5 -9.02 -16.09 28.63
CA GLU A 5 -7.79 -15.47 28.10
C GLU A 5 -7.32 -16.15 26.81
N LYS A 6 -7.52 -17.48 26.70
CA LYS A 6 -7.20 -18.24 25.47
C LYS A 6 -8.11 -17.83 24.31
N SER A 7 -9.41 -17.70 24.55
CA SER A 7 -10.41 -17.31 23.54
C SER A 7 -10.17 -15.92 22.93
N VAL A 8 -9.77 -14.94 23.75
CA VAL A 8 -9.45 -13.58 23.26
C VAL A 8 -8.17 -13.58 22.43
N THR A 9 -7.20 -14.41 22.80
CA THR A 9 -5.92 -14.54 22.08
C THR A 9 -6.11 -15.25 20.73
N GLU A 10 -6.95 -16.28 20.67
CA GLU A 10 -7.31 -16.98 19.43
C GLU A 10 -8.12 -16.09 18.47
N ALA A 11 -9.08 -15.31 18.99
CA ALA A 11 -9.84 -14.36 18.18
C ALA A 11 -8.97 -13.21 17.62
N ALA A 12 -7.98 -12.75 18.40
CA ALA A 12 -6.99 -11.79 17.92
C ALA A 12 -6.07 -12.41 16.86
N SER A 13 -5.59 -13.64 17.05
CA SER A 13 -4.79 -14.38 16.05
C SER A 13 -5.57 -14.52 14.74
N ALA A 14 -6.83 -14.95 14.79
CA ALA A 14 -7.69 -15.10 13.62
C ALA A 14 -8.00 -13.77 12.90
N ALA A 15 -8.14 -12.67 13.65
CA ALA A 15 -8.31 -11.33 13.09
C ALA A 15 -7.03 -10.82 12.40
N PHE A 16 -5.86 -11.26 12.86
CA PHE A 16 -4.56 -11.02 12.23
C PHE A 16 -4.25 -12.01 11.10
N GLU A 17 -4.75 -13.24 11.13
CA GLU A 17 -4.66 -14.23 10.04
C GLU A 17 -5.51 -13.81 8.83
N GLY A 18 -6.60 -13.05 9.03
CA GLY A 18 -7.34 -12.39 7.94
C GLY A 18 -6.57 -11.29 7.17
N VAL A 19 -5.31 -11.07 7.57
CA VAL A 19 -4.30 -10.17 6.97
C VAL A 19 -3.22 -11.02 6.24
N GLU A 20 -3.42 -12.33 6.06
CA GLU A 20 -2.67 -13.13 5.08
C GLU A 20 -3.19 -12.76 3.68
N GLY A 21 -2.33 -12.14 2.87
CA GLY A 21 -2.67 -11.38 1.66
C GLY A 21 -2.54 -9.85 1.80
N ALA A 22 -2.01 -9.36 2.92
CA ALA A 22 -2.06 -7.94 3.24
C ALA A 22 -1.05 -7.05 2.51
N VAL A 23 -1.60 -5.92 2.09
CA VAL A 23 -0.86 -4.73 1.69
C VAL A 23 0.18 -4.40 2.77
N GLY A 24 1.44 -4.32 2.38
CA GLY A 24 2.50 -3.81 3.26
C GLY A 24 2.32 -2.31 3.47
N LEU A 25 2.40 -1.83 4.71
CA LEU A 25 2.34 -0.40 5.03
C LEU A 25 3.65 0.06 5.67
N GLY A 26 4.16 1.19 5.21
CA GLY A 26 5.26 1.87 5.86
C GLY A 26 4.97 3.35 6.02
N VAL A 27 5.23 3.85 7.23
CA VAL A 27 5.18 5.27 7.55
C VAL A 27 6.50 5.66 8.19
N ASP A 28 7.03 6.81 7.78
CA ASP A 28 8.22 7.37 8.38
C ASP A 28 8.17 8.89 8.49
N ILE A 29 8.89 9.42 9.49
CA ILE A 29 8.99 10.84 9.79
C ILE A 29 10.45 11.22 10.04
N VAL A 30 10.88 12.32 9.43
CA VAL A 30 12.24 12.84 9.54
C VAL A 30 12.19 14.32 9.91
N GLU A 31 12.86 14.66 11.00
CA GLU A 31 13.06 16.05 11.41
C GLU A 31 13.99 16.76 10.41
N ILE A 32 13.52 17.86 9.82
CA ILE A 32 14.22 18.63 8.80
C ILE A 32 15.49 19.27 9.37
N ALA A 33 15.43 19.78 10.61
CA ALA A 33 16.60 20.35 11.27
C ALA A 33 17.70 19.30 11.54
N ARG A 34 17.32 18.03 11.75
CA ARG A 34 18.29 16.93 11.84
C ARG A 34 18.91 16.62 10.48
N MET A 35 18.11 16.57 9.41
CA MET A 35 18.64 16.37 8.05
C MET A 35 19.62 17.48 7.66
N ARG A 36 19.26 18.75 7.90
CA ARG A 36 20.15 19.90 7.65
C ARG A 36 21.51 19.72 8.33
N ARG A 37 21.51 19.43 9.64
CA ARG A 37 22.74 19.19 10.41
C ARG A 37 23.60 18.05 9.84
N ILE A 38 22.97 16.98 9.36
CA ILE A 38 23.69 15.85 8.73
C ILE A 38 24.34 16.29 7.41
N LEU A 39 23.60 17.01 6.57
CA LEU A 39 24.10 17.48 5.27
C LEU A 39 25.24 18.50 5.39
N GLU A 40 25.18 19.36 6.41
CA GLU A 40 26.24 20.33 6.74
C GLU A 40 27.49 19.65 7.32
N ARG A 41 27.29 18.75 8.30
CA ARG A 41 28.39 18.08 9.00
C ARG A 41 29.08 17.03 8.13
N THR A 42 28.32 16.35 7.28
CA THR A 42 28.80 15.23 6.46
C THR A 42 28.33 15.41 5.02
N PRO A 43 29.01 16.24 4.21
CA PRO A 43 28.60 16.48 2.81
C PRO A 43 28.47 15.21 1.97
N SER A 44 29.35 14.22 2.19
CA SER A 44 29.32 12.92 1.51
C SER A 44 28.11 12.05 1.84
N PHE A 45 27.31 12.41 2.85
CA PHE A 45 26.06 11.73 3.16
C PHE A 45 25.11 11.76 1.96
N ARG A 46 25.02 12.92 1.28
CA ARG A 46 24.08 13.06 0.16
C ARG A 46 24.40 12.11 -0.99
N GLU A 47 25.70 11.95 -1.30
CA GLU A 47 26.19 11.07 -2.35
C GLU A 47 26.01 9.59 -2.01
N LYS A 48 26.12 9.22 -0.73
CA LYS A 48 25.99 7.84 -0.27
C LYS A 48 24.55 7.35 -0.14
N VAL A 49 23.59 8.27 -0.03
CA VAL A 49 22.20 7.95 0.31
C VAL A 49 21.24 8.23 -0.84
N PHE A 50 21.51 9.25 -1.64
CA PHE A 50 20.62 9.70 -2.70
C PHE A 50 21.27 9.52 -4.07
N SER A 51 20.49 9.04 -5.02
CA SER A 51 20.86 8.96 -6.44
C SER A 51 21.20 10.35 -7.00
N GLU A 52 21.82 10.39 -8.18
CA GLU A 52 22.10 11.65 -8.88
C GLU A 52 20.82 12.42 -9.17
N GLU A 53 19.78 11.75 -9.65
CA GLU A 53 18.48 12.36 -9.96
C GLU A 53 17.79 12.93 -8.71
N GLU A 54 17.84 12.22 -7.58
CA GLU A 54 17.32 12.72 -6.31
C GLU A 54 18.08 13.96 -5.84
N ARG A 55 19.42 13.93 -5.94
CA ARG A 55 20.27 15.08 -5.58
C ARG A 55 19.97 16.27 -6.48
N SER A 56 20.02 16.08 -7.80
CA SER A 56 19.70 17.12 -8.78
C SER A 56 18.33 17.75 -8.52
N TYR A 57 17.32 16.94 -8.19
CA TYR A 57 16.02 17.47 -7.80
C TYR A 57 16.12 18.31 -6.52
N CYS A 58 16.72 17.79 -5.44
CA CYS A 58 16.75 18.49 -4.15
C CYS A 58 17.50 19.81 -4.24
N GLU A 59 18.65 19.83 -4.91
CA GLU A 59 19.47 21.04 -5.10
C GLU A 59 18.80 22.09 -6.01
N SER A 60 17.82 21.70 -6.85
CA SER A 60 17.06 22.66 -7.67
C SER A 60 15.97 23.42 -6.91
N THR A 61 15.73 23.07 -5.64
CA THR A 61 14.65 23.65 -4.83
C THR A 61 15.16 24.76 -3.92
N ALA A 62 14.26 25.63 -3.45
CA ALA A 62 14.63 26.73 -2.54
C ALA A 62 15.14 26.26 -1.17
N ASN A 63 14.71 25.08 -0.69
CA ASN A 63 15.11 24.52 0.60
C ASN A 63 15.51 23.05 0.43
N PRO A 64 16.72 22.75 -0.07
CA PRO A 64 17.15 21.39 -0.40
C PRO A 64 17.01 20.39 0.75
N GLU A 65 17.29 20.80 1.99
CA GLU A 65 17.21 19.97 3.19
C GLU A 65 15.80 19.42 3.47
N VAL A 66 14.76 20.20 3.15
CA VAL A 66 13.36 19.77 3.27
C VAL A 66 13.10 18.62 2.31
N HIS A 67 13.60 18.78 1.08
CA HIS A 67 13.43 17.79 0.05
C HIS A 67 14.26 16.54 0.34
N TYR A 68 15.52 16.65 0.77
CA TYR A 68 16.32 15.51 1.23
C TYR A 68 15.66 14.76 2.38
N ALA A 69 15.13 15.47 3.40
CA ALA A 69 14.41 14.85 4.51
C ALA A 69 13.20 14.06 4.01
N THR A 70 12.43 14.64 3.08
CA THR A 70 11.26 13.98 2.48
C THR A 70 11.63 12.72 1.70
N ARG A 71 12.76 12.71 0.97
CA ARG A 71 13.20 11.51 0.22
C ARG A 71 13.73 10.45 1.18
N PHE A 72 14.41 10.86 2.25
CA PHE A 72 14.89 9.94 3.26
C PHE A 72 13.72 9.23 3.96
N ALA A 73 12.71 10.00 4.41
CA ALA A 73 11.47 9.44 4.97
C ALA A 73 10.79 8.48 3.99
N ALA A 74 10.76 8.83 2.71
CA ALA A 74 10.18 7.98 1.68
C ALA A 74 10.93 6.65 1.49
N LYS A 75 12.27 6.68 1.50
CA LYS A 75 13.09 5.46 1.45
C LYS A 75 12.80 4.56 2.66
N GLU A 76 12.78 5.14 3.87
CA GLU A 76 12.44 4.41 5.10
C GLU A 76 11.03 3.80 5.03
N ALA A 77 10.03 4.58 4.61
CA ALA A 77 8.65 4.15 4.47
C ALA A 77 8.52 2.99 3.47
N VAL A 78 9.20 3.05 2.33
CA VAL A 78 9.24 1.96 1.35
C VAL A 78 9.83 0.69 1.95
N LEU A 79 10.97 0.79 2.63
CA LEU A 79 11.63 -0.38 3.23
C LEU A 79 10.80 -1.02 4.35
N LYS A 80 10.02 -0.21 5.08
CA LYS A 80 9.03 -0.68 6.05
C LYS A 80 7.87 -1.40 5.37
N ALA A 81 7.33 -0.83 4.28
CA ALA A 81 6.25 -1.46 3.51
C ALA A 81 6.70 -2.81 2.91
N LEU A 82 7.97 -2.92 2.49
CA LEU A 82 8.59 -4.16 2.03
C LEU A 82 9.00 -5.11 3.18
N GLY A 83 8.76 -4.75 4.44
CA GLY A 83 9.05 -5.59 5.62
C GLY A 83 10.52 -5.97 5.79
N THR A 84 11.45 -5.11 5.35
CA THR A 84 12.90 -5.39 5.40
C THR A 84 13.71 -4.33 6.16
N GLY A 85 13.25 -3.09 6.25
CA GLY A 85 14.06 -1.96 6.74
C GLY A 85 15.36 -1.80 5.92
N PHE A 86 16.33 -1.01 6.38
CA PHE A 86 17.68 -0.94 5.77
C PHE A 86 18.56 -2.19 6.04
N SER A 87 17.96 -3.26 6.53
CA SER A 87 18.67 -4.50 6.83
C SER A 87 18.68 -5.43 5.62
N ARG A 88 19.39 -6.57 5.70
CA ARG A 88 19.44 -7.60 4.65
C ARG A 88 20.14 -7.19 3.34
N GLY A 89 21.13 -6.30 3.42
CA GLY A 89 22.00 -5.97 2.28
C GLY A 89 21.39 -5.02 1.25
N ILE A 90 20.29 -4.34 1.59
CA ILE A 90 19.71 -3.29 0.75
C ILE A 90 20.64 -2.07 0.78
N ALA A 91 21.14 -1.67 -0.38
CA ALA A 91 21.95 -0.46 -0.50
C ALA A 91 21.07 0.79 -0.43
N ASN A 92 21.62 1.92 0.00
CA ASN A 92 20.84 3.15 0.13
C ASN A 92 20.24 3.63 -1.21
N HIS A 93 20.88 3.29 -2.33
CA HIS A 93 20.43 3.63 -3.69
C HIS A 93 19.43 2.63 -4.26
N ASP A 94 19.17 1.51 -3.59
CA ASP A 94 18.22 0.50 -4.07
C ASP A 94 16.77 0.99 -4.03
N VAL A 95 16.50 2.05 -3.27
CA VAL A 95 15.21 2.74 -3.28
C VAL A 95 15.42 4.16 -3.76
N GLU A 96 14.78 4.53 -4.86
CA GLU A 96 14.86 5.86 -5.45
C GLU A 96 13.48 6.50 -5.56
N VAL A 97 13.37 7.77 -5.20
CA VAL A 97 12.10 8.51 -5.22
C VAL A 97 12.12 9.58 -6.30
N ARG A 98 11.32 9.37 -7.34
CA ARG A 98 11.20 10.26 -8.50
C ARG A 98 9.84 10.96 -8.52
N ARG A 99 9.68 11.93 -9.42
CA ARG A 99 8.41 12.58 -9.73
C ARG A 99 8.13 12.49 -11.22
N ASN A 100 6.87 12.26 -11.58
CA ASN A 100 6.46 12.31 -12.98
C ASN A 100 6.21 13.77 -13.42
N ALA A 101 5.89 13.98 -14.70
CA ALA A 101 5.63 15.31 -15.25
C ALA A 101 4.48 16.07 -14.57
N LYS A 102 3.54 15.36 -13.92
CA LYS A 102 2.44 15.94 -13.13
C LYS A 102 2.83 16.20 -11.66
N GLY A 103 4.09 15.97 -11.30
CA GLY A 103 4.61 16.13 -9.95
C GLY A 103 4.27 15.00 -8.98
N ARG A 104 3.54 13.95 -9.41
CA ARG A 104 3.21 12.80 -8.54
C ARG A 104 4.49 12.02 -8.22
N PRO A 105 4.81 11.77 -6.94
CA PRO A 105 5.96 10.96 -6.56
C PRO A 105 5.71 9.49 -6.89
N PHE A 106 6.77 8.78 -7.27
CA PHE A 106 6.77 7.34 -7.48
C PHE A 106 8.14 6.76 -7.12
N VAL A 107 8.17 5.46 -6.84
CA VAL A 107 9.36 4.75 -6.40
C VAL A 107 9.93 3.95 -7.57
N VAL A 108 11.26 3.96 -7.68
CA VAL A 108 12.02 3.05 -8.53
C VAL A 108 12.87 2.19 -7.62
N LEU A 109 12.71 0.87 -7.73
CA LEU A 109 13.48 -0.10 -6.96
C LEU A 109 14.60 -0.68 -7.83
N HIS A 110 15.77 -0.79 -7.23
CA HIS A 110 16.98 -1.38 -7.81
C HIS A 110 17.54 -2.45 -6.87
N GLY A 111 18.52 -3.22 -7.34
CA GLY A 111 19.32 -4.12 -6.52
C GLY A 111 18.48 -5.03 -5.61
N ARG A 112 18.87 -5.13 -4.34
CA ARG A 112 18.25 -6.05 -3.39
C ARG A 112 16.82 -5.63 -3.03
N ALA A 113 16.51 -4.33 -3.01
CA ALA A 113 15.14 -3.87 -2.75
C ALA A 113 14.16 -4.34 -3.84
N LYS A 114 14.60 -4.34 -5.11
CA LYS A 114 13.80 -4.87 -6.22
C LYS A 114 13.57 -6.37 -6.07
N GLU A 115 14.63 -7.13 -5.78
CA GLU A 115 14.51 -8.58 -5.57
C GLU A 115 13.52 -8.92 -4.45
N VAL A 116 13.59 -8.21 -3.32
CA VAL A 116 12.65 -8.39 -2.19
C VAL A 116 11.21 -8.07 -2.60
N ALA A 117 11.00 -7.00 -3.40
CA ALA A 117 9.68 -6.64 -3.87
C ALA A 117 9.12 -7.71 -4.82
N ASP A 118 9.95 -8.25 -5.72
CA ASP A 118 9.59 -9.33 -6.63
C ASP A 118 9.27 -10.63 -5.87
N GLU A 119 10.12 -11.02 -4.90
CA GLU A 119 9.92 -12.19 -4.01
C GLU A 119 8.58 -12.12 -3.25
N ARG A 120 8.14 -10.90 -2.91
CA ARG A 120 6.86 -10.64 -2.22
C ARG A 120 5.68 -10.42 -3.17
N GLY A 121 5.89 -10.51 -4.48
CA GLY A 121 4.86 -10.27 -5.49
C GLY A 121 4.28 -8.85 -5.43
N VAL A 122 5.08 -7.84 -5.09
CA VAL A 122 4.64 -6.44 -5.05
C VAL A 122 4.36 -5.96 -6.47
N ARG A 123 3.13 -5.50 -6.70
CA ARG A 123 2.65 -5.02 -8.00
C ARG A 123 2.66 -3.52 -8.10
N GLU A 124 2.22 -2.87 -7.02
CA GLU A 124 2.19 -1.41 -6.94
C GLU A 124 2.81 -0.96 -5.63
N LEU A 125 3.50 0.18 -5.71
CA LEU A 125 4.10 0.84 -4.56
C LEU A 125 3.64 2.30 -4.43
N PRO A 126 2.34 2.56 -4.14
CA PRO A 126 1.88 3.93 -3.94
C PRO A 126 2.67 4.65 -2.84
N LEU A 127 3.09 5.88 -3.15
CA LEU A 127 3.85 6.73 -2.24
C LEU A 127 3.16 8.08 -2.10
N SER A 128 3.01 8.53 -0.86
CA SER A 128 2.54 9.88 -0.52
C SER A 128 3.58 10.58 0.35
N LEU A 129 3.78 11.88 0.09
CA LEU A 129 4.78 12.70 0.73
C LEU A 129 4.12 13.97 1.27
N SER A 130 4.45 14.35 2.49
CA SER A 130 4.04 15.61 3.11
C SER A 130 5.19 16.17 3.92
N TYR A 131 5.22 17.48 4.15
CA TYR A 131 6.17 18.10 5.06
C TYR A 131 5.64 19.42 5.60
N THR A 132 6.15 19.79 6.77
CA THR A 132 5.99 21.09 7.39
C THR A 132 7.33 21.84 7.37
N HIS A 133 7.48 22.88 8.18
CA HIS A 133 8.77 23.54 8.41
C HIS A 133 9.70 22.74 9.35
N THR A 134 9.16 21.79 10.13
CA THR A 134 9.91 20.99 11.10
C THR A 134 10.12 19.56 10.65
N ASP A 135 9.12 18.96 10.01
CA ASP A 135 9.07 17.52 9.79
C ASP A 135 8.69 17.16 8.36
N ALA A 136 9.32 16.12 7.83
CA ALA A 136 8.93 15.48 6.58
C ALA A 136 8.35 14.10 6.87
N VAL A 137 7.23 13.76 6.25
CA VAL A 137 6.49 12.51 6.44
C VAL A 137 6.30 11.81 5.10
N ALA A 138 6.47 10.50 5.10
CA ALA A 138 6.15 9.66 3.95
C ALA A 138 5.32 8.46 4.35
N CYS A 139 4.37 8.11 3.48
CA CYS A 139 3.55 6.90 3.59
C CYS A 139 3.71 6.09 2.30
N ALA A 140 4.10 4.82 2.43
CA ALA A 140 4.24 3.89 1.33
C ALA A 140 3.32 2.68 1.56
N LEU A 141 2.68 2.22 0.49
CA LEU A 141 1.89 0.99 0.45
C LEU A 141 2.56 0.01 -0.52
N ALA A 142 2.63 -1.26 -0.17
CA ALA A 142 3.08 -2.35 -1.03
C ALA A 142 1.89 -3.26 -1.31
N ILE A 143 1.27 -3.06 -2.47
CA ILE A 143 0.11 -3.85 -2.91
C ILE A 143 0.66 -5.08 -3.61
N THR A 144 0.39 -6.28 -3.07
CA THR A 144 0.88 -7.55 -3.64
C THR A 144 -0.17 -8.17 -4.56
N GLU A 145 0.26 -9.12 -5.41
CA GLU A 145 -0.66 -9.92 -6.23
C GLU A 145 -1.74 -10.59 -5.40
N GLU A 146 -1.36 -11.09 -4.22
CA GLU A 146 -2.29 -11.73 -3.29
C GLU A 146 -3.31 -10.74 -2.73
N SER A 147 -2.89 -9.50 -2.40
CA SER A 147 -3.80 -8.44 -1.97
C SER A 147 -4.83 -8.09 -3.03
N VAL A 148 -4.42 -8.06 -4.31
CA VAL A 148 -5.34 -7.78 -5.43
C VAL A 148 -6.33 -8.93 -5.60
N ARG A 149 -5.86 -10.18 -5.64
CA ARG A 149 -6.73 -11.36 -5.75
C ARG A 149 -7.73 -11.44 -4.60
N ALA A 150 -7.29 -11.25 -3.36
CA ALA A 150 -8.16 -11.25 -2.19
C ALA A 150 -9.23 -10.14 -2.24
N GLN A 151 -8.93 -8.98 -2.86
CA GLN A 151 -9.90 -7.91 -3.04
C GLN A 151 -10.90 -8.21 -4.16
N GLU A 152 -10.47 -8.79 -5.28
CA GLU A 152 -11.35 -9.25 -6.37
C GLU A 152 -12.29 -10.36 -5.87
N GLU A 153 -11.76 -11.34 -5.14
CA GLU A 153 -12.51 -12.42 -4.49
C GLU A 153 -13.50 -11.92 -3.43
N ARG A 154 -13.34 -10.71 -2.86
CA ARG A 154 -14.33 -10.11 -1.93
C ARG A 154 -15.44 -9.37 -2.67
N VAL A 155 -15.16 -8.82 -3.84
CA VAL A 155 -16.15 -8.10 -4.66
C VAL A 155 -17.07 -9.07 -5.39
N ASN A 156 -16.53 -10.17 -5.93
CA ASN A 156 -17.30 -11.18 -6.65
C ASN A 156 -18.46 -11.83 -5.82
N PRO A 157 -18.30 -12.15 -4.52
CA PRO A 157 -19.37 -12.67 -3.67
C PRO A 157 -20.56 -11.72 -3.52
N MET A 158 -20.32 -10.40 -3.48
CA MET A 158 -21.41 -9.42 -3.42
C MET A 158 -22.18 -9.38 -4.74
N GLU A 159 -21.47 -9.55 -5.85
CA GLU A 159 -22.06 -9.62 -7.19
C GLU A 159 -22.84 -10.91 -7.40
N GLU A 160 -22.32 -12.05 -6.93
CA GLU A 160 -23.04 -13.33 -6.89
C GLU A 160 -24.28 -13.27 -5.98
N LEU A 161 -24.18 -12.64 -4.80
CA LEU A 161 -25.32 -12.45 -3.91
C LEU A 161 -26.39 -11.56 -4.55
N ALA A 162 -26.00 -10.47 -5.22
CA ALA A 162 -26.92 -9.61 -5.95
C ALA A 162 -27.61 -10.35 -7.11
N LYS A 163 -26.89 -11.23 -7.81
CA LYS A 163 -27.42 -12.10 -8.85
C LYS A 163 -28.43 -13.11 -8.29
N GLN A 164 -28.11 -13.78 -7.17
CA GLN A 164 -29.01 -14.70 -6.47
C GLN A 164 -30.28 -14.01 -5.98
N PHE A 165 -30.18 -12.79 -5.42
CA PHE A 165 -31.36 -12.02 -5.02
C PHE A 165 -32.22 -11.62 -6.23
N LYS A 166 -31.61 -11.29 -7.36
CA LYS A 166 -32.32 -10.99 -8.60
C LYS A 166 -33.07 -12.21 -9.15
N GLU A 167 -32.41 -13.38 -9.14
CA GLU A 167 -33.03 -14.65 -9.54
C GLU A 167 -34.17 -15.04 -8.60
N ALA A 168 -33.97 -14.97 -7.29
CA ALA A 168 -35.00 -15.26 -6.29
C ALA A 168 -36.22 -14.35 -6.44
N ARG A 169 -36.00 -13.07 -6.73
CA ARG A 169 -37.09 -12.11 -6.98
C ARG A 169 -37.86 -12.43 -8.26
N SER A 170 -37.17 -12.81 -9.33
CA SER A 170 -37.81 -13.25 -10.58
C SER A 170 -38.69 -14.49 -10.37
N LEU A 171 -38.23 -15.45 -9.56
CA LEU A 171 -39.01 -16.64 -9.22
C LEU A 171 -40.26 -16.30 -8.41
N LEU A 172 -40.17 -15.37 -7.47
CA LEU A 172 -41.33 -14.89 -6.71
C LEU A 172 -42.35 -14.18 -7.63
N ASP A 173 -41.88 -13.34 -8.55
CA ASP A 173 -42.73 -12.65 -9.52
C ASP A 173 -43.44 -13.64 -10.47
N GLU A 174 -42.79 -14.74 -10.85
CA GLU A 174 -43.38 -15.83 -11.64
C GLU A 174 -44.42 -16.65 -10.85
N MET A 175 -44.24 -16.80 -9.54
CA MET A 175 -45.18 -17.52 -8.67
C MET A 175 -46.44 -16.71 -8.38
N ASP A 176 -46.33 -15.38 -8.30
CA ASP A 176 -47.47 -14.46 -8.16
C ASP A 176 -48.16 -14.14 -9.49
N ALA A 177 -47.65 -14.65 -10.62
CA ALA A 177 -48.32 -14.52 -11.90
C ALA A 177 -49.66 -15.28 -11.87
N PRO A 178 -50.79 -14.64 -12.23
CA PRO A 178 -52.09 -15.29 -12.19
C PRO A 178 -52.07 -16.53 -13.07
N LYS A 179 -52.41 -17.70 -12.51
CA LYS A 179 -52.63 -18.92 -13.29
C LYS A 179 -53.62 -18.56 -14.39
N LYS A 180 -53.19 -18.63 -15.66
CA LYS A 180 -54.12 -18.58 -16.79
C LYS A 180 -55.22 -19.58 -16.49
N ALA A 181 -56.44 -19.07 -16.28
CA ALA A 181 -57.61 -19.90 -16.16
C ALA A 181 -57.63 -20.79 -17.40
N SER A 182 -57.63 -22.10 -17.19
CA SER A 182 -58.02 -23.03 -18.23
C SER A 182 -59.43 -22.62 -18.65
N GLU A 183 -59.54 -21.99 -19.81
CA GLU A 183 -60.82 -21.86 -20.51
C GLU A 183 -61.24 -23.26 -20.95
N ASP A 184 -61.99 -23.92 -20.07
CA ASP A 184 -63.09 -24.79 -20.44
C ASP A 184 -64.23 -24.39 -19.50
N PRO A 185 -65.48 -24.16 -19.96
CA PRO A 185 -66.19 -25.17 -20.75
C PRO A 185 -67.24 -24.68 -21.77
N ALA A 186 -67.76 -25.66 -22.52
CA ALA A 186 -69.12 -25.80 -23.06
C ALA A 186 -69.49 -25.10 -24.37
N ASN A 187 -69.40 -25.85 -25.49
CA ASN A 187 -70.57 -26.46 -26.14
C ASN A 187 -70.13 -27.63 -27.03
#